data_AF-A0A1G7PWF8-F1
#
_entry.id   AF-A0A1G7PWF8-F1
#
_cell.length_a   1.000
_cell.length_b   1.000
_cell.length_c   1.000
_cell.angle_alpha   90.00
_cell.angle_beta   90.00
_cell.angle_gamma   90.00
#
_symmetry.space_group_name_H-M   'P 1'
#
loop_
_entity.id
_entity.type
_entity.pdbx_description
1 polymer ?
#
loop_
_entity_poly.entity_id
_entity_poly.type
_entity_poly.pdbx_seq_one_letter_code
_entity_poly.pdbx_strand_id
1 'polypeptide(L)'
;MTYKLNRSPVVGESYTRCNQVIIDNRLGRAPAITFGQETVIGTGTGDALHVPMAPIGLAFDPAAQIAVIDPDTGEPTGAMVTQAEVYALVYSAYIAAATPAPGPTEEAV
;
A
#
# COMPACT_ATOMS: atom_id res chain seq x y z
N MET A 1 -23.27 -35.50 -3.74
CA MET A 1 -23.20 -34.99 -5.13
C MET A 1 -21.75 -34.73 -5.46
N THR A 2 -21.21 -35.40 -6.48
CA THR A 2 -19.79 -35.27 -6.87
C THR A 2 -19.72 -34.41 -8.12
N TYR A 3 -19.15 -33.22 -8.02
CA TYR A 3 -18.96 -32.34 -9.18
C TYR A 3 -17.83 -32.87 -10.06
N LYS A 4 -18.08 -32.91 -11.38
CA LYS A 4 -17.04 -33.18 -12.38
C LYS A 4 -16.23 -31.90 -12.57
N LEU A 5 -15.05 -31.83 -11.94
CA LEU A 5 -14.12 -30.71 -12.07
C LEU A 5 -13.16 -30.98 -13.24
N ASN A 6 -12.95 -29.98 -14.10
CA ASN A 6 -11.87 -30.00 -15.08
C ASN A 6 -10.63 -29.35 -14.44
N ARG A 7 -9.51 -30.08 -14.36
CA ARG A 7 -8.27 -29.62 -13.74
C ARG A 7 -7.19 -29.49 -14.80
N SER A 8 -6.53 -28.34 -14.86
CA SER A 8 -5.35 -28.11 -15.70
C SER A 8 -4.25 -27.46 -14.85
N PRO A 9 -2.99 -27.94 -14.92
CA PRO A 9 -1.89 -27.29 -14.22
C PRO A 9 -1.59 -25.91 -14.83
N VAL A 10 -1.37 -24.91 -13.99
CA VAL A 10 -0.84 -23.60 -14.39
C VAL A 10 0.67 -23.63 -14.18
N VAL A 11 1.43 -23.37 -15.24
CA VAL A 11 2.89 -23.26 -15.18
C VAL A 11 3.25 -21.79 -15.35
N GLY A 12 3.96 -21.23 -14.37
CA GLY A 12 4.44 -19.86 -14.43
C GLY A 12 5.03 -19.39 -13.10
N GLU A 13 5.47 -18.14 -13.08
CA GLU A 13 6.04 -17.51 -11.89
C GLU A 13 4.93 -16.94 -11.01
N SER A 14 5.12 -17.00 -9.69
CA SER A 14 4.20 -16.40 -8.74
C SER A 14 4.95 -15.56 -7.73
N TYR A 15 4.43 -14.38 -7.38
CA TYR A 15 4.98 -13.53 -6.34
C TYR A 15 3.87 -12.89 -5.51
N THR A 16 4.17 -12.59 -4.25
CA THR A 16 3.25 -11.92 -3.33
C THR A 16 3.67 -10.47 -3.18
N ARG A 17 2.69 -9.56 -3.22
CA ARG A 17 2.93 -8.12 -3.02
C ARG A 17 1.86 -7.49 -2.14
N CYS A 18 2.20 -6.33 -1.59
CA CYS A 18 1.21 -5.41 -1.03
C CYS A 18 0.48 -4.72 -2.18
N ASN A 19 -0.83 -4.91 -2.30
CA ASN A 19 -1.62 -4.29 -3.37
C ASN A 19 -2.37 -3.03 -2.89
N GLN A 20 -2.59 -2.89 -1.59
CA GLN A 20 -3.32 -1.78 -1.02
C GLN A 20 -2.84 -1.48 0.41
N VAL A 21 -2.71 -0.20 0.74
CA VAL A 21 -2.50 0.27 2.11
C VAL A 21 -3.70 1.13 2.51
N ILE A 22 -4.37 0.77 3.59
CA ILE A 22 -5.51 1.51 4.13
C ILE A 22 -5.12 2.05 5.49
N ILE A 23 -5.18 3.38 5.65
CA ILE A 23 -5.01 4.05 6.93
C ILE A 23 -6.38 4.58 7.35
N ASP A 24 -6.97 3.97 8.37
CA ASP A 24 -8.25 4.39 8.94
C ASP A 24 -8.00 5.34 10.10
N ASN A 25 -8.29 6.62 9.89
CA ASN A 25 -8.10 7.70 10.87
C ASN A 25 -9.44 8.28 11.32
N ARG A 26 -10.21 7.50 12.09
CA ARG A 26 -11.53 7.94 12.57
C ARG A 26 -11.38 8.98 13.68
N LEU A 27 -12.25 9.99 13.64
CA LEU A 27 -12.33 11.01 14.69
C LEU A 27 -12.49 10.36 16.08
N GLY A 28 -11.55 10.68 16.99
CA GLY A 28 -11.58 10.21 18.38
C GLY A 28 -11.16 8.74 18.57
N ARG A 29 -10.57 8.09 17.56
CA ARG A 29 -10.01 6.74 17.69
C ARG A 29 -8.51 6.74 17.36
N ALA A 30 -7.80 5.74 17.88
CA ALA A 30 -6.45 5.46 17.43
C ALA A 30 -6.47 5.10 15.94
N PRO A 31 -5.55 5.64 15.12
CA PRO A 31 -5.41 5.23 13.73
C PRO A 31 -5.18 3.72 13.61
N ALA A 32 -5.64 3.12 12.53
CA ALA A 32 -5.38 1.72 12.21
C ALA A 32 -4.82 1.59 10.80
N ILE A 33 -3.85 0.70 10.60
CA ILE A 33 -3.24 0.45 9.29
C ILE A 33 -3.56 -0.98 8.87
N THR A 34 -4.06 -1.15 7.64
CA THR A 34 -4.34 -2.45 7.04
C THR A 34 -3.58 -2.56 5.72
N PHE A 35 -2.78 -3.61 5.59
CA PHE A 35 -2.05 -3.95 4.37
C PHE A 35 -2.79 -5.06 3.64
N GLY A 36 -3.38 -4.74 2.48
CA GLY A 36 -3.89 -5.71 1.54
C GLY A 36 -2.74 -6.45 0.87
N GLN A 37 -2.87 -7.76 0.77
CA GLN A 37 -1.90 -8.61 0.09
C GLN A 37 -2.57 -9.32 -1.07
N GLU A 38 -1.82 -9.53 -2.14
CA GLU A 38 -2.23 -10.39 -3.23
C GLU A 38 -1.07 -11.27 -3.70
N THR A 39 -1.39 -12.47 -4.15
CA THR A 39 -0.48 -13.29 -4.94
C THR A 39 -0.82 -13.09 -6.42
N VAL A 40 0.19 -12.71 -7.19
CA VAL A 40 0.10 -12.62 -8.64
C VAL A 40 0.69 -13.90 -9.22
N ILE A 41 -0.06 -14.59 -10.08
CA ILE A 41 0.37 -15.82 -10.75
C ILE A 41 0.38 -15.56 -12.25
N GLY A 42 1.57 -15.56 -12.85
CA GLY A 42 1.73 -15.51 -14.30
C GLY A 42 1.29 -16.84 -14.92
N THR A 43 0.49 -16.79 -15.98
CA THR A 43 -0.02 -18.01 -16.65
C THR A 43 0.79 -18.40 -17.90
N GLY A 44 1.90 -17.72 -18.15
CA GLY A 44 2.78 -17.96 -19.31
C GLY A 44 2.22 -17.45 -20.65
N THR A 45 0.94 -17.10 -20.73
CA THR A 45 0.27 -16.55 -21.94
C THR A 45 0.19 -15.03 -21.95
N GLY A 46 0.83 -14.35 -21.00
CA GLY A 46 0.75 -12.89 -20.81
C GLY A 46 -0.35 -12.44 -19.85
N ASP A 47 -1.25 -13.35 -19.44
CA ASP A 47 -2.27 -13.07 -18.44
C ASP A 47 -1.74 -13.35 -17.02
N ALA A 48 -2.13 -12.50 -16.08
CA ALA A 48 -1.82 -12.62 -14.67
C ALA A 48 -3.10 -12.84 -13.86
N LEU A 49 -3.11 -13.88 -13.02
CA LEU A 49 -4.16 -14.12 -12.05
C LEU A 49 -3.82 -13.40 -10.75
N HIS A 50 -4.73 -12.58 -10.26
CA HIS A 50 -4.63 -11.88 -8.99
C HIS A 50 -5.46 -12.61 -7.94
N VAL A 51 -4.80 -13.16 -6.93
CA VAL A 51 -5.45 -13.88 -5.83
C VAL A 51 -5.35 -13.04 -4.57
N PRO A 52 -6.46 -12.47 -4.07
CA PRO A 52 -6.44 -11.70 -2.83
C PRO A 52 -6.12 -12.60 -1.64
N MET A 53 -5.29 -12.11 -0.72
CA MET A 53 -4.90 -12.78 0.50
C MET A 53 -5.53 -12.09 1.73
N ALA A 54 -5.44 -12.76 2.88
CA ALA A 54 -5.85 -12.14 4.14
C ALA A 54 -4.98 -10.90 4.41
N PRO A 55 -5.58 -9.74 4.75
CA PRO A 55 -4.81 -8.54 5.00
C PRO A 55 -4.06 -8.63 6.33
N ILE A 56 -2.95 -7.91 6.42
CA ILE A 56 -2.18 -7.75 7.65
C ILE A 56 -2.65 -6.47 8.32
N GLY A 57 -3.27 -6.60 9.51
CA GLY A 57 -3.61 -5.47 10.36
C GLY A 57 -2.44 -5.13 11.28
N LEU A 58 -2.08 -3.86 11.34
CA LEU A 58 -1.09 -3.34 12.27
C LEU A 58 -1.76 -2.31 13.19
N ALA A 59 -1.62 -2.51 14.50
CA ALA A 59 -1.96 -1.46 15.46
C ALA A 59 -0.96 -0.30 15.28
N PHE A 60 -1.47 0.92 15.23
CA PHE A 60 -0.62 2.10 15.11
C PHE A 60 0.17 2.31 16.40
N ASP A 61 1.49 2.31 16.30
CA ASP A 61 2.42 2.66 17.37
C ASP A 61 3.29 3.84 16.90
N PRO A 62 3.04 5.06 17.40
CA PRO A 62 3.75 6.25 16.92
C PRO A 62 5.26 6.22 17.18
N ALA A 63 5.74 5.44 18.16
CA ALA A 63 7.15 5.34 18.49
C ALA A 63 7.87 4.21 17.73
N ALA A 64 7.13 3.31 17.08
CA ALA A 64 7.70 2.21 16.33
C ALA A 64 8.51 2.75 15.15
N GLN A 65 9.78 2.34 15.09
CA GLN A 65 10.66 2.66 13.97
C GLN A 65 10.50 1.63 12.86
N ILE A 66 10.50 2.13 11.62
CA ILE A 66 10.47 1.35 10.40
C ILE A 66 11.62 1.78 9.48
N ALA A 67 12.24 0.82 8.83
CA ALA A 67 13.18 1.12 7.76
C ALA A 67 12.41 1.59 6.52
N VAL A 68 12.90 2.65 5.88
CA VAL A 68 12.36 3.09 4.61
C VAL A 68 12.86 2.14 3.53
N ILE A 69 11.93 1.51 2.82
CA ILE A 69 12.20 0.60 1.71
C ILE A 69 11.94 1.34 0.40
N ASP A 70 12.84 1.18 -0.57
CA ASP A 70 12.62 1.59 -1.95
C ASP A 70 11.61 0.63 -2.60
N PRO A 71 10.45 1.12 -3.09
CA PRO A 71 9.41 0.25 -3.64
C PRO A 71 9.79 -0.41 -4.97
N ASP A 72 10.75 0.15 -5.73
CA ASP A 72 11.17 -0.38 -7.03
C ASP A 72 12.18 -1.53 -6.86
N THR A 73 13.05 -1.42 -5.85
CA THR A 73 14.13 -2.41 -5.61
C THR A 73 13.82 -3.37 -4.45
N GLY A 74 12.96 -2.97 -3.52
CA GLY A 74 12.71 -3.71 -2.28
C GLY A 74 13.83 -3.59 -1.25
N GLU A 75 14.84 -2.75 -1.50
CA GLU A 75 16.02 -2.60 -0.63
C GLU A 75 15.83 -1.46 0.39
N PRO A 76 16.43 -1.57 1.59
CA PRO A 76 16.45 -0.46 2.55
C PRO A 76 17.23 0.74 1.98
N THR A 77 16.68 1.93 2.10
CA THR A 77 17.36 3.17 1.71
C THR A 77 18.42 3.62 2.73
N GLY A 78 18.48 2.96 3.88
CA GLY A 78 19.31 3.35 5.03
C GLY A 78 18.65 4.37 5.96
N ALA A 79 17.51 4.95 5.58
CA ALA A 79 16.74 5.83 6.44
C ALA A 79 15.82 5.03 7.38
N MET A 80 15.66 5.55 8.60
CA MET A 80 14.69 5.06 9.58
C MET A 80 13.69 6.17 9.86
N VAL A 81 12.40 5.83 9.90
CA VAL A 81 11.34 6.75 10.28
C VAL A 81 10.42 6.11 11.30
N THR A 82 9.72 6.91 12.08
CA THR A 82 8.67 6.47 12.99
C THR A 82 7.33 6.37 12.28
N GLN A 83 6.40 5.56 12.79
CA GLN A 83 5.04 5.55 12.22
C GLN A 83 4.35 6.92 12.35
N ALA A 84 4.69 7.71 13.37
CA ALA A 84 4.20 9.08 13.51
C ALA A 84 4.63 9.97 12.33
N GLU A 85 5.89 9.87 11.90
CA GLU A 85 6.40 10.60 10.73
C GLU A 85 5.72 10.15 9.44
N VAL A 86 5.51 8.85 9.25
CA VAL A 86 4.75 8.31 8.10
C VAL A 86 3.34 8.91 8.07
N TYR A 87 2.65 8.89 9.20
CA TYR A 87 1.32 9.47 9.31
C TYR A 87 1.32 10.97 8.99
N ALA A 88 2.30 11.73 9.50
CA ALA A 88 2.44 13.15 9.19
C ALA A 88 2.70 13.40 7.70
N LEU A 89 3.50 12.56 7.03
CA LEU A 89 3.77 12.66 5.59
C LEU A 89 2.51 12.39 4.75
N VAL A 90 1.76 11.33 5.07
CA VAL A 90 0.50 11.01 4.38
C VAL A 90 -0.53 12.12 4.60
N TYR A 91 -0.64 12.63 5.82
CA TYR A 91 -1.52 13.76 6.12
C TYR A 91 -1.10 15.03 5.37
N SER A 92 0.20 15.32 5.30
CA SER A 92 0.73 16.46 4.54
C SER A 92 0.44 16.33 3.04
N ALA A 93 0.54 15.12 2.48
CA ALA A 93 0.16 14.83 1.10
C ALA A 93 -1.34 15.07 0.86
N TYR A 94 -2.19 14.69 1.82
CA TYR A 94 -3.63 15.02 1.76
C TYR A 94 -3.86 16.53 1.77
N ILE A 95 -3.21 17.29 2.67
CA ILE A 95 -3.36 18.75 2.71
C ILE A 95 -2.89 19.39 1.40
N ALA A 96 -1.77 18.94 0.85
CA ALA A 96 -1.26 19.43 -0.43
C ALA A 96 -2.24 19.14 -1.58
N ALA A 97 -2.88 17.97 -1.59
CA ALA A 97 -3.88 17.61 -2.60
C ALA A 97 -5.22 18.34 -2.41
N ALA A 98 -5.61 18.62 -1.17
CA ALA A 98 -6.87 19.28 -0.82
C ALA A 98 -6.80 20.81 -0.92
N THR A 99 -5.59 21.38 -0.84
CA THR A 99 -5.39 22.83 -0.95
C THR A 99 -5.23 23.21 -2.42
N PRO A 100 -6.14 24.00 -3.01
CA PRO A 100 -5.93 24.50 -4.37
C PRO A 100 -4.65 25.33 -4.41
N ALA A 101 -3.86 25.17 -5.47
CA ALA A 101 -2.68 25.99 -5.68
C ALA A 101 -3.08 27.47 -5.59
N PRO A 102 -2.30 28.33 -4.88
CA PRO A 102 -2.56 29.75 -4.91
C PRO A 102 -2.58 30.19 -6.37
N GLY A 103 -3.68 30.85 -6.79
CA GLY A 103 -3.77 31.44 -8.13
C GLY A 103 -2.58 32.39 -8.34
N PRO A 104 -2.18 32.63 -9.61
CA PRO A 104 -1.06 33.52 -9.88
C PRO A 104 -1.31 34.85 -9.17
N THR A 105 -0.39 35.22 -8.28
CA THR A 105 -0.41 36.53 -7.63
C THR A 105 -0.30 37.54 -8.75
N GLU A 106 -1.37 38.28 -8.99
CA GLU A 106 -1.37 39.44 -9.88
C GLU A 106 -0.52 40.51 -9.19
N GLU A 107 0.80 40.39 -9.33
CA GLU A 107 1.73 41.44 -8.95
C GLU A 107 1.47 42.65 -9.85
N ALA A 108 0.97 43.69 -9.18
CA ALA A 108 0.68 45.03 -9.65
C ALA A 108 1.69 45.59 -10.67
N VAL A 109 1.13 46.19 -11.73
CA VAL A 109 1.75 47.30 -12.48
C VAL A 109 0.74 48.44 -12.54
#